data_AF-I3WZ15-F1
#
_entry.id   AF-I3WZ15-F1
#
_cell.length_a   1.000
_cell.length_b   1.000
_cell.length_c   1.000
_cell.angle_alpha   90.00
_cell.angle_beta   90.00
_cell.angle_gamma   90.00
#
_symmetry.space_group_name_H-M   'P 1'
#
loop_
_entity.id
_entity.type
_entity.pdbx_description
1 polymer ?
#
loop_
_entity_poly.entity_id
_entity_poly.type
_entity_poly.pdbx_seq_one_letter_code
_entity_poly.pdbx_strand_id
1 'polypeptide(L)' 'MTEFYAEKIESALQTYMSDHPGTVTRQQAISTILENWFASHGYLPPQQEGRRPEDLDASNDD' A
#
# COMPACT_ATOMS: atom_id res chain seq x y z
N MET A 1 17.98 -5.84 19.10
CA MET A 1 16.70 -5.10 19.15
C MET A 1 15.74 -5.54 18.04
N THR A 2 16.22 -5.74 16.80
CA THR A 2 15.43 -6.24 15.67
C THR A 2 14.85 -7.64 15.88
N GLU A 3 15.61 -8.56 16.49
CA GLU A 3 15.16 -9.94 16.72
C GLU A 3 13.96 -10.04 17.67
N PHE A 4 13.86 -9.16 18.68
CA PHE A 4 12.75 -9.16 19.63
C PHE A 4 11.41 -8.81 18.99
N TYR A 5 11.43 -7.98 17.93
CA TYR A 5 10.23 -7.63 17.19
C TYR A 5 9.88 -8.65 16.11
N ALA A 6 10.84 -9.48 15.68
CA ALA A 6 10.63 -10.45 14.61
C ALA A 6 9.50 -11.44 14.95
N GLU A 7 9.52 -12.03 16.15
CA GLU A 7 8.48 -12.99 16.57
C GLU A 7 7.10 -12.34 16.66
N LYS A 8 7.04 -11.11 17.20
CA LYS A 8 5.78 -10.36 17.31
C LYS A 8 5.22 -9.97 15.95
N ILE A 9 6.09 -9.58 15.02
CA ILE A 9 5.72 -9.22 13.65
C ILE A 9 5.21 -10.45 12.91
N GLU A 10 5.89 -11.60 13.01
CA GLU A 10 5.43 -12.84 12.36
C GLU A 10 4.09 -13.31 12.92
N SER A 11 3.89 -13.24 14.24
CA SER A 11 2.61 -13.57 14.86
C SER A 11 1.49 -12.64 14.38
N ALA A 12 1.74 -11.33 14.33
CA ALA A 12 0.76 -10.35 13.85
C ALA A 12 0.41 -10.58 12.36
N LEU A 13 1.40 -10.91 11.53
CA LEU A 13 1.18 -11.24 10.11
C LEU A 13 0.34 -12.50 9.94
N GLN A 14 0.57 -13.54 10.75
CA GLN A 14 -0.24 -14.76 10.72
C GLN A 14 -1.69 -14.53 11.15
N THR A 15 -1.92 -13.70 12.17
CA THR A 15 -3.28 -13.28 12.55
C THR A 15 -3.94 -12.52 11.42
N TYR A 16 -3.25 -11.55 10.82
CA TYR A 16 -3.77 -10.78 9.70
C TYR A 16 -4.16 -11.66 8.50
N MET A 17 -3.31 -12.62 8.13
CA MET A 17 -3.59 -13.57 7.04
C MET A 17 -4.78 -14.48 7.34
N SER A 18 -4.99 -14.83 8.61
CA SER A 18 -6.13 -15.66 9.05
C SER A 18 -7.45 -14.88 8.96
N ASP A 19 -7.43 -13.59 9.28
CA ASP A 19 -8.60 -12.71 9.22
C ASP A 19 -8.93 -12.23 7.80
N HIS A 20 -7.98 -12.32 6.85
CA HIS A 20 -8.13 -11.88 5.48
C HIS A 20 -7.97 -13.05 4.49
N PRO A 21 -9.02 -13.83 4.20
CA PRO A 21 -8.95 -15.05 3.39
C PRO A 21 -8.58 -14.85 1.90
N GLY A 22 -8.14 -13.66 1.48
CA GLY A 22 -7.56 -13.39 0.16
C GLY A 22 -6.04 -13.16 0.16
N THR A 23 -5.41 -13.07 1.33
CA THR A 23 -3.98 -12.79 1.47
C THR A 23 -3.22 -14.07 1.78
N VAL A 24 -2.67 -14.70 0.74
CA VAL A 24 -2.11 -16.06 0.84
C VAL A 24 -0.65 -16.07 1.30
N THR A 25 0.09 -14.98 1.10
CA THR A 25 1.52 -14.93 1.35
C THR A 25 1.91 -13.78 2.28
N ARG A 26 3.01 -13.99 3.01
CA ARG A 26 3.62 -12.98 3.89
C ARG A 26 3.92 -11.68 3.16
N GLN A 27 4.49 -11.75 1.96
CA GLN A 27 4.78 -10.56 1.16
C GLN A 27 3.50 -9.80 0.82
N GLN A 28 2.45 -10.50 0.42
CA GLN A 28 1.17 -9.89 0.09
C GLN A 28 0.52 -9.24 1.32
N ALA A 29 0.61 -9.88 2.50
CA ALA A 29 0.14 -9.30 3.75
C ALA A 29 0.87 -7.99 4.07
N ILE A 30 2.20 -7.99 3.98
CA ILE A 30 3.01 -6.80 4.22
C ILE A 30 2.66 -5.69 3.23
N SER A 31 2.60 -6.00 1.93
CA SER A 31 2.26 -5.02 0.90
C SER A 31 0.89 -4.39 1.16
N THR A 32 -0.15 -5.19 1.42
CA THR A 32 -1.50 -4.68 1.70
C THR A 32 -1.54 -3.83 2.98
N ILE A 33 -0.86 -4.25 4.05
CA ILE A 33 -0.79 -3.47 5.30
C ILE A 33 -0.13 -2.11 5.04
N LEU A 34 1.00 -2.10 4.31
CA LEU A 34 1.72 -0.88 3.99
C LEU A 34 0.90 0.04 3.07
N GLU A 35 0.28 -0.51 2.02
CA GLU A 35 -0.58 0.24 1.10
C GLU A 35 -1.75 0.91 1.85
N ASN A 36 -2.44 0.17 2.72
CA ASN A 36 -3.52 0.72 3.55
C ASN A 36 -3.01 1.82 4.50
N TRP A 37 -1.84 1.62 5.11
CA TRP A 37 -1.23 2.61 5.98
C TRP A 37 -0.87 3.89 5.20
N PHE A 38 -0.20 3.75 4.05
CA PHE A 38 0.18 4.90 3.22
C PHE A 38 -1.05 5.64 2.67
N ALA A 39 -2.09 4.92 2.24
CA ALA A 39 -3.34 5.51 1.78
C ALA A 39 -4.05 6.28 2.91
N SER A 40 -4.19 5.69 4.10
CA SER A 40 -4.82 6.36 5.25
C SER A 40 -4.06 7.58 5.76
N HIS A 41 -2.74 7.64 5.54
CA HIS A 41 -1.90 8.76 5.95
C HIS A 41 -1.67 9.79 4.82
N GLY A 42 -2.34 9.61 3.67
CA GLY A 42 -2.26 10.54 2.54
C GLY A 42 -0.97 10.47 1.72
N TYR A 43 -0.12 9.47 1.96
CA TYR A 43 1.09 9.21 1.18
C TYR A 43 0.82 8.46 -0.12
N LEU A 44 -0.30 7.73 -0.18
CA LEU A 44 -0.79 7.08 -1.39
C LEU A 44 -2.08 7.78 -1.84
N PRO A 45 -2.00 8.88 -2.62
CA PRO A 45 -3.20 9.54 -3.12
C PRO A 45 -3.96 8.60 -4.07
N PRO A 46 -5.27 8.37 -3.85
CA PRO A 46 -6.05 7.37 -4.59
C PRO A 46 -6.24 7.69 -6.10
N GLN A 47 -5.91 8.91 -6.53
CA GLN A 47 -6.21 9.40 -7.89
C GLN A 47 -5.16 10.35 -8.48
N GLN A 48 -3.91 10.36 -8.01
CA GLN A 48 -2.85 11.09 -8.72
C GLN A 48 -2.24 10.20 -9.83
N GLU A 49 -3.09 9.68 -10.72
CA GLU A 49 -2.59 9.44 -12.08
C GLU A 49 -2.36 10.83 -12.66
N GLY A 50 -1.10 11.25 -12.74
CA GLY A 50 -0.74 12.47 -13.45
C GLY A 50 -1.42 12.46 -14.81
N ARG A 51 -2.04 13.59 -15.17
CA ARG A 51 -2.70 13.73 -16.47
C ARG A 51 -1.71 13.29 -17.55
N ARG A 52 -2.08 12.29 -18.34
CA ARG A 52 -1.16 11.76 -19.35
C ARG A 52 -0.82 12.89 -20.32
N PRO A 53 0.39 12.91 -20.90
CA PRO A 53 0.78 13.96 -21.83
C PRO A 53 -0.21 14.08 -23.00
N GLU A 54 -0.84 12.97 -23.41
CA GLU A 54 -1.91 12.95 -24.42
C GLU A 54 -3.21 13.67 -24.02
N ASP A 55 -3.47 13.84 -22.72
CA ASP A 55 -4.64 14.54 -22.13
C ASP A 55 -4.30 15.98 -21.68
N LEU A 56 -3.05 16.41 -21.85
CA LEU A 56 -2.66 17.82 -21.73
C LEU A 56 -3.11 18.52 -23.01
N ASP A 57 -4.36 18.96 -23.03
CA ASP A 57 -4.84 19.85 -24.07
C ASP A 57 -3.94 21.09 -24.08
N ALA A 58 -3.17 21.27 -25.16
CA ALA A 58 -2.20 22.35 -25.33
C ALA A 58 -2.93 23.67 -25.62
N SER A 59 -3.98 23.99 -24.86
CA SER A 59 -4.70 25.26 -24.92
C SER A 59 -3.98 26.34 -24.11
N ASN A 60 -2.65 26.40 -24.24
CA ASN A 60 -1.85 27.56 -23.83
C ASN A 60 -1.48 28.33 -25.10
N ASP A 61 -2.51 28.65 -25.88
CA ASP A 61 -2.47 29.49 -27.08
C ASP A 61 -3.38 30.69 -26.80
N ASP A 62 -2.95 31.55 -25.87
CA ASP A 62 -3.27 33.00 -25.81
C ASP A 62 -2.22 33.73 -24.96
#